data_AF-U6Q2V2-F1
#
_entry.id   AF-U6Q2V2-F1
#
_cell.length_a   1.000
_cell.length_b   1.000
_cell.length_c   1.000
_cell.angle_alpha   90.00
_cell.angle_beta   90.00
_cell.angle_gamma   90.00
#
_symmetry.space_group_name_H-M   'P 1'
#
loop_
_entity.id
_entity.type
_entity.pdbx_description
1 polymer ?
#
loop_
_entity_poly.entity_id
_entity_poly.type
_entity_poly.pdbx_seq_one_letter_code
_entity_poly.pdbx_strand_id
1 'polypeptide(L)' 'MLVAIPYFTAGALIGKVSEHPLYDELAKQYQLPLFKDAWVDVLSNKDMKSDQVHGNAKGYRHFAEKSNIFLKKKGFR' A
#
# COMPACT_ATOMS: atom_id res chain seq x y z
N MET A 1 -10.57 -8.45 1.50
CA MET A 1 -9.67 -7.59 0.70
C MET A 1 -8.24 -7.85 1.15
N LEU A 2 -7.29 -7.89 0.22
CA LEU A 2 -5.86 -7.86 0.53
C LEU A 2 -5.35 -6.42 0.42
N VAL A 3 -4.38 -6.06 1.26
CA VAL A 3 -3.66 -4.79 1.19
C VAL A 3 -2.23 -5.12 0.81
N ALA A 4 -1.79 -4.67 -0.36
CA ALA A 4 -0.42 -4.89 -0.79
C ALA A 4 0.55 -4.11 0.09
N ILE A 5 1.65 -4.77 0.47
CA ILE A 5 2.76 -4.12 1.18
C ILE A 5 3.94 -3.89 0.23
N PRO A 6 4.79 -2.91 0.54
CA PRO A 6 6.00 -2.65 -0.22
C PRO A 6 6.97 -3.84 -0.22
N TYR A 7 7.66 -4.01 -1.35
CA TYR A 7 8.72 -4.98 -1.51
C TYR A 7 10.09 -4.35 -1.22
N PHE A 8 10.58 -4.59 -0.02
CA PHE A 8 11.91 -4.12 0.40
C PHE A 8 13.00 -5.04 -0.14
N THR A 9 13.38 -4.83 -1.40
CA THR A 9 14.59 -5.44 -1.97
C THR A 9 15.82 -4.56 -1.72
N ALA A 10 17.02 -5.04 -2.06
CA ALA A 10 18.20 -4.18 -2.15
C ALA A 10 17.97 -2.95 -3.07
N GLY A 11 17.06 -3.03 -4.05
CA GLY A 11 16.62 -1.91 -4.88
C GLY A 11 15.78 -0.85 -4.16
N ALA A 12 15.21 -1.16 -2.99
CA ALA A 12 14.54 -0.15 -2.15
C ALA A 12 15.55 0.86 -1.56
N LEU A 13 16.83 0.48 -1.42
CA LEU A 13 17.90 1.35 -0.94
C LEU A 13 18.24 2.49 -1.92
N ILE A 14 17.88 2.33 -3.20
CA ILE A 14 18.02 3.37 -4.24
C ILE A 14 16.70 4.10 -4.54
N GLY A 15 15.71 4.00 -3.64
CA GLY A 15 14.46 4.77 -3.69
C GLY A 15 13.36 4.21 -4.58
N LYS A 16 13.51 3.00 -5.14
CA LYS A 16 12.42 2.31 -5.85
C LYS A 16 11.63 1.43 -4.89
N VAL A 17 10.53 1.97 -4.39
CA VAL A 17 9.54 1.22 -3.62
C VAL A 17 8.50 0.70 -4.61
N SER A 18 8.44 -0.61 -4.81
CA SER A 18 7.38 -1.27 -5.58
C SER A 18 6.58 -2.18 -4.67
N GLU A 19 5.44 -2.68 -5.13
CA GLU A 19 4.67 -3.65 -4.37
C GLU A 19 5.25 -5.06 -4.46
N HIS A 20 4.92 -5.89 -3.47
CA HIS A 20 5.34 -7.29 -3.45
C HIS A 20 4.47 -8.14 -4.41
N PRO A 21 5.07 -8.81 -5.43
CA PRO A 21 4.32 -9.51 -6.49
C PRO A 21 3.40 -10.63 -5.98
N LEU A 22 3.77 -11.29 -4.88
CA LEU A 22 2.94 -12.30 -4.20
C LEU A 22 1.49 -11.83 -3.94
N TYR A 23 1.25 -10.55 -3.66
CA TYR A 23 -0.10 -10.06 -3.37
C TYR A 23 -1.00 -10.08 -4.60
N ASP A 24 -0.46 -9.84 -5.80
CA ASP A 24 -1.19 -10.00 -7.06
C ASP A 24 -1.56 -11.47 -7.31
N GLU A 25 -0.61 -12.38 -7.07
CA GLU A 25 -0.83 -13.83 -7.21
C GLU A 25 -1.93 -14.32 -6.28
N LEU A 26 -1.85 -13.98 -4.99
CA LEU A 26 -2.84 -14.36 -3.98
C LEU A 26 -4.21 -13.75 -4.27
N ALA A 27 -4.27 -12.46 -4.65
CA ALA A 27 -5.53 -11.82 -4.99
C ALA A 27 -6.23 -12.50 -6.16
N LYS A 28 -5.47 -12.88 -7.19
CA LYS A 28 -5.99 -13.62 -8.35
C LYS A 28 -6.44 -15.02 -7.95
N GLN A 29 -5.63 -15.77 -7.18
CA GLN A 29 -5.92 -17.13 -6.76
C GLN A 29 -7.20 -17.22 -5.92
N TYR A 30 -7.36 -16.32 -4.95
CA TYR A 30 -8.48 -16.34 -4.01
C TYR A 30 -9.62 -15.40 -4.41
N GLN A 31 -9.55 -14.78 -5.60
CA GLN A 31 -10.55 -13.84 -6.12
C GLN A 31 -10.87 -12.69 -5.14
N LEU A 32 -9.84 -12.20 -4.44
CA LEU A 32 -9.99 -11.14 -3.45
C LEU A 32 -9.76 -9.76 -4.09
N PRO A 33 -10.50 -8.72 -3.70
CA PRO A 33 -10.13 -7.34 -4.03
C PRO A 33 -8.73 -7.03 -3.48
N LEU A 34 -7.85 -6.51 -4.34
CA LEU A 34 -6.51 -6.08 -3.98
C LEU A 34 -6.42 -4.55 -3.94
N PHE A 35 -6.09 -4.02 -2.76
CA PHE A 35 -5.82 -2.59 -2.55
C PHE A 35 -4.32 -2.33 -2.64
N LYS A 36 -3.94 -1.49 -3.61
CA LYS A 36 -2.55 -1.20 -4.01
C LYS A 36 -2.18 0.28 -3.79
N ASP A 37 -0.90 0.57 -3.90
CA ASP A 37 -0.17 1.83 -3.94
C ASP A 37 -0.16 2.65 -2.65
N ALA A 38 -1.10 2.44 -1.73
CA ALA A 38 -1.23 3.30 -0.54
C ALA A 38 0.03 3.28 0.34
N TRP A 39 0.63 2.10 0.57
CA TRP A 39 1.87 2.03 1.36
C TRP A 39 3.11 2.45 0.57
N VAL A 40 3.11 2.27 -0.75
CA VAL A 40 4.19 2.77 -1.62
C VAL A 40 4.26 4.29 -1.53
N ASP A 41 3.12 4.97 -1.65
CA ASP A 41 3.03 6.43 -1.55
C ASP A 41 3.48 6.93 -0.18
N VAL A 42 3.01 6.30 0.90
CA VAL A 42 3.33 6.68 2.27
C VAL A 42 4.83 6.50 2.57
N LEU A 43 5.41 5.34 2.24
CA LEU A 43 6.80 5.03 2.62
C LEU A 43 7.84 5.67 1.68
N SER A 44 7.43 6.07 0.46
CA SER A 44 8.28 6.85 -0.45
C SER A 44 8.33 8.34 -0.09
N ASN A 45 7.41 8.84 0.75
CA ASN A 45 7.36 10.24 1.16
C ASN A 45 7.80 10.44 2.61
N LYS A 46 8.94 11.12 2.81
CA LYS A 46 9.49 11.41 4.15
C LYS A 46 8.52 12.18 5.07
N ASP A 47 7.62 12.99 4.51
CA ASP A 47 6.66 13.77 5.29
C ASP A 47 5.43 12.94 5.70
N MET A 48 5.30 11.72 5.21
CA MET A 48 4.19 10.80 5.49
C MET A 48 4.59 9.62 6.38
N LYS A 49 5.86 9.49 6.77
CA LYS A 49 6.35 8.38 7.61
C LYS A 49 7.04 8.87 8.89
N SER A 50 6.94 8.07 9.94
CA SER A 50 7.59 8.30 11.24
C SER A 50 8.99 7.70 11.26
N ASP A 51 9.19 6.61 10.53
CA ASP A 51 10.47 5.94 10.34
C ASP A 51 10.50 5.26 8.95
N GLN A 52 11.37 4.27 8.73
CA GLN A 52 11.51 3.62 7.43
C GLN A 52 10.32 2.72 7.03
N VAL A 53 9.49 2.28 7.98
CA VAL A 53 8.44 1.29 7.73
C VAL A 53 7.06 1.71 8.24
N HIS A 54 6.98 2.69 9.15
CA HIS A 54 5.73 3.16 9.73
C HIS A 54 5.29 4.50 9.16
N GLY A 55 4.03 4.60 8.73
CA GLY A 55 3.37 5.86 8.42
C GLY A 55 3.25 6.77 9.64
N ASN A 56 3.27 8.08 9.43
CA ASN A 56 2.88 9.05 10.46
C ASN A 56 1.38 9.41 10.32
N ALA A 57 0.89 10.37 11.10
CA ALA A 57 -0.52 10.79 11.04
C ALA A 57 -0.97 11.20 9.63
N LYS A 58 -0.14 11.92 8.87
CA LYS A 58 -0.43 12.31 7.48
C LYS A 58 -0.46 11.09 6.55
N GLY A 59 0.45 10.15 6.75
CA GLY A 59 0.48 8.89 6.00
C GLY A 59 -0.74 8.01 6.25
N TYR A 60 -1.12 7.81 7.52
CA TYR A 60 -2.31 7.04 7.86
C TYR A 60 -3.61 7.70 7.37
N ARG A 61 -3.69 9.04 7.38
CA ARG A 61 -4.82 9.75 6.76
C ARG A 61 -4.91 9.46 5.26
N HIS A 62 -3.79 9.58 4.55
CA HIS A 62 -3.74 9.28 3.11
C HIS A 62 -4.16 7.83 2.81
N PHE A 63 -3.62 6.88 3.58
CA PHE A 63 -3.99 5.47 3.48
C PHE A 63 -5.49 5.25 3.68
N ALA A 64 -6.07 5.84 4.73
CA ALA A 64 -7.49 5.69 5.06
C ALA A 64 -8.41 6.28 3.98
N GLU A 65 -8.09 7.48 3.48
CA GLU A 65 -8.84 8.12 2.39
C GLU A 65 -8.81 7.28 1.11
N LYS A 66 -7.63 6.78 0.70
CA LYS A 66 -7.51 5.87 -0.44
C LYS A 66 -8.26 4.55 -0.23
N SER A 67 -8.17 3.96 0.95
CA SER A 67 -8.86 2.71 1.30
C SER A 67 -10.38 2.87 1.17
N ASN A 68 -10.92 3.97 1.69
CA ASN A 68 -12.33 4.29 1.60
C ASN A 68 -12.79 4.43 0.13
N ILE A 69 -12.02 5.15 -0.70
CA ILE A 69 -12.31 5.27 -2.14
C ILE A 69 -12.29 3.90 -2.82
N PHE A 70 -11.30 3.07 -2.52
CA PHE A 70 -11.20 1.73 -3.09
C PHE A 70 -12.39 0.85 -2.70
N LEU A 71 -12.72 0.80 -1.42
CA LEU A 71 -13.84 0.00 -0.90
C LEU A 71 -15.17 0.44 -1.52
N LYS A 72 -15.42 1.75 -1.63
CA LYS A 72 -16.60 2.28 -2.33
C LYS A 72 -16.67 1.84 -3.79
N LYS A 73 -15.54 1.89 -4.51
CA LYS A 73 -15.45 1.38 -5.91
C LYS A 73 -15.71 -0.12 -6.02
N LYS A 74 -15.50 -0.88 -4.96
CA LYS A 74 -15.79 -2.33 -4.88
C LYS A 74 -17.21 -2.63 -4.36
N GLY A 75 -18.03 -1.61 -4.11
CA GLY A 75 -19.43 -1.75 -3.69
C GLY A 75 -19.65 -1.83 -2.18
N PHE A 76 -18.61 -1.65 -1.37
CA PHE A 76 -18.74 -1.58 0.09
C PHE A 76 -19.24 -0.19 0.52
N ARG A 77 -20.10 -0.12 1.53
CA ARG A 77 -20.74 1.12 2.03
C ARG A 77 -20.47 1.30 3.52
#